data_AF-A0A4Q6APE0-F1
#
_entry.id   AF-A0A4Q6APE0-F1
#
_cell.length_a   1.000
_cell.length_b   1.000
_cell.length_c   1.000
_cell.angle_alpha   90.00
_cell.angle_beta   90.00
_cell.angle_gamma   90.00
#
_symmetry.space_group_name_H-M   'P 1'
#
loop_
_entity.id
_entity.type
_entity.pdbx_description
1 polymer ?
#
loop_
_entity_poly.entity_id
_entity_poly.type
_entity_poly.pdbx_seq_one_letter_code
_entity_poly.pdbx_strand_id
1 'polypeptide(L)'
;MKVGRNDDCPCGSGEKYKKCCELKENDNRSSNRLFREREAALMERMLPFADEVFGEDAIDNAMQLFLDDEGAIEFEADDPLNPFFMPWFLFNWYIEPGDIAADPEAPVNKTICEAFLAANEANLAPELVSLLKAANRRPMSFYEIIDSVPGKSLTLRDLLQEKDLTVDEDEASKSLRKGEIIIGNMMQELDGRVRPLALGPFALEA
;
A
#
# COMPACT_ATOMS: atom_id res chain seq x y z
N MET A 1 33.26 -1.34 2.01
CA MET A 1 33.70 -0.48 3.14
C MET A 1 32.47 0.27 3.66
N LYS A 2 32.24 0.30 4.98
CA LYS A 2 31.20 1.17 5.56
C LYS A 2 31.81 2.56 5.76
N VAL A 3 31.16 3.60 5.24
CA VAL A 3 31.59 4.99 5.45
C VAL A 3 31.40 5.39 6.92
N GLY A 4 32.42 6.01 7.52
CA GLY A 4 32.35 6.51 8.89
C GLY A 4 31.51 7.79 8.98
N ARG A 5 30.78 7.98 10.09
CA ARG A 5 29.91 9.15 10.31
C ARG A 5 30.59 10.51 10.12
N ASN A 6 31.88 10.59 10.42
CA ASN A 6 32.65 11.83 10.29
C ASN A 6 33.44 11.94 8.97
N ASP A 7 33.40 10.91 8.12
CA ASP A 7 34.11 10.87 6.85
C ASP A 7 33.41 11.76 5.83
N ASP A 8 34.13 12.15 4.77
CA ASP A 8 33.56 12.87 3.65
C ASP A 8 32.46 12.03 3.00
N CYS A 9 31.33 12.68 2.70
CA CYS A 9 30.16 11.98 2.20
C CYS A 9 30.39 11.49 0.77
N PRO A 10 30.14 10.20 0.47
CA PRO A 10 30.45 9.60 -0.85
C PRO A 10 29.55 10.11 -1.98
N CYS A 11 28.51 10.88 -1.67
CA CYS A 11 27.65 11.52 -2.68
C CYS A 11 28.29 12.74 -3.35
N GLY A 12 29.51 13.13 -2.94
CA GLY A 12 30.23 14.26 -3.54
C GLY A 12 29.76 15.64 -3.04
N SER A 13 29.03 15.71 -1.93
CA SER A 13 28.56 16.99 -1.37
C SER A 13 29.65 17.85 -0.73
N GLY A 14 30.81 17.27 -0.41
CA GLY A 14 31.86 17.93 0.36
C GLY A 14 31.56 18.10 1.86
N GLU A 15 30.43 17.58 2.34
CA GLU A 15 30.07 17.57 3.75
C GLU A 15 30.43 16.23 4.43
N LYS A 16 30.50 16.22 5.77
CA LYS A 16 30.61 14.97 6.53
C LYS A 16 29.36 14.11 6.35
N TYR A 17 29.49 12.78 6.24
CA TYR A 17 28.37 11.85 6.02
C TYR A 17 27.22 12.07 7.02
N LYS A 18 27.52 12.28 8.32
CA LYS A 18 26.52 12.57 9.36
C LYS A 18 25.71 13.84 9.19
N LYS A 19 26.20 14.78 8.38
CA LYS A 19 25.53 16.06 8.08
C LYS A 19 24.86 16.04 6.71
N CYS A 20 25.04 14.98 5.93
CA CYS A 20 24.54 14.89 4.56
C CYS A 20 23.65 13.64 4.40
N CYS A 21 24.15 12.58 3.77
CA CYS A 21 23.35 11.38 3.49
C CYS A 21 22.74 10.73 4.74
N GLU A 22 23.41 10.73 5.90
CA GLU A 22 22.82 10.18 7.14
C GLU A 22 21.58 10.97 7.60
N LEU A 23 21.58 12.30 7.46
CA LEU A 23 20.40 13.11 7.79
C LEU A 23 19.26 12.84 6.81
N LYS A 24 19.57 12.76 5.50
CA LYS A 24 18.59 12.43 4.47
C LYS A 24 17.99 11.04 4.68
N GLU A 25 18.78 10.06 5.08
CA GLU A 25 18.32 8.71 5.39
C GLU A 25 17.42 8.68 6.63
N ASN A 26 17.76 9.40 7.69
CA ASN A 26 16.93 9.49 8.89
C ASN A 26 15.61 10.21 8.62
N ASP A 27 15.64 11.30 7.86
CA ASP A 27 14.44 12.03 7.45
C ASP A 27 13.52 11.15 6.59
N ASN A 28 14.08 10.37 5.67
CA ASN A 28 13.33 9.43 4.84
C ASN A 28 12.59 8.36 5.67
N ARG A 29 13.26 7.78 6.68
CA ARG A 29 12.64 6.82 7.60
C ARG A 29 11.53 7.44 8.43
N SER A 30 11.75 8.65 8.94
CA SER A 30 10.72 9.40 9.67
C SER A 30 9.49 9.68 8.79
N SER A 31 9.73 10.08 7.54
CA SER A 31 8.69 10.31 6.54
C SER A 31 7.90 9.05 6.20
N ASN A 32 8.56 7.89 6.03
CA ASN A 32 7.88 6.62 5.77
C ASN A 32 7.00 6.17 6.94
N ARG A 33 7.50 6.29 8.17
CA ARG A 33 6.70 5.95 9.36
C ARG A 33 5.46 6.82 9.45
N LEU A 34 5.61 8.14 9.30
CA LEU A 34 4.48 9.07 9.33
C LEU A 34 3.49 8.80 8.19
N PHE A 35 3.98 8.39 7.02
CA PHE A 35 3.13 8.00 5.90
C PHE A 35 2.26 6.79 6.27
N ARG A 36 2.87 5.71 6.77
CA ARG A 36 2.15 4.50 7.20
C ARG A 36 1.15 4.79 8.33
N GLU A 37 1.49 5.66 9.28
CA GLU A 37 0.58 6.09 10.35
C GLU A 37 -0.65 6.82 9.80
N ARG A 38 -0.47 7.71 8.82
CA ARG A 38 -1.59 8.43 8.17
C ARG A 38 -2.46 7.50 7.34
N GLU A 39 -1.83 6.58 6.62
CA GLU A 39 -2.50 5.56 5.82
C GLU A 39 -3.36 4.65 6.71
N ALA A 40 -2.79 4.11 7.79
CA ALA A 40 -3.53 3.29 8.75
C ALA A 40 -4.70 4.05 9.37
N ALA A 41 -4.49 5.30 9.79
CA ALA A 41 -5.55 6.15 10.34
C ALA A 41 -6.67 6.47 9.32
N LEU A 42 -6.36 6.50 8.03
CA LEU A 42 -7.37 6.63 6.97
C LEU A 42 -8.16 5.33 6.81
N MET A 43 -7.49 4.17 6.79
CA MET A 43 -8.17 2.88 6.73
C MET A 43 -9.11 2.68 7.93
N GLU A 44 -8.65 2.97 9.15
CA GLU A 44 -9.47 2.91 10.38
C GLU A 44 -10.73 3.78 10.30
N ARG A 45 -10.67 4.91 9.59
CA ARG A 45 -11.83 5.80 9.38
C ARG A 45 -12.76 5.33 8.26
N MET A 46 -12.21 4.66 7.24
CA MET A 46 -12.99 4.16 6.11
C MET A 46 -13.78 2.90 6.45
N LEU A 47 -13.32 2.09 7.41
CA LEU A 47 -14.01 0.87 7.82
C LEU A 47 -15.44 1.08 8.34
N PRO A 48 -15.69 1.92 9.36
CA PRO A 48 -17.06 2.19 9.79
C PRO A 48 -17.88 2.91 8.70
N PHE A 49 -17.24 3.69 7.83
CA PHE A 49 -17.92 4.29 6.69
C PHE A 49 -18.36 3.24 5.65
N ALA A 50 -17.57 2.19 5.43
CA ALA A 50 -17.92 1.10 4.54
C ALA A 50 -19.19 0.39 5.02
N ASP A 51 -19.23 0.05 6.32
CA ASP A 51 -20.41 -0.53 6.97
C ASP A 51 -21.65 0.37 6.82
N GLU A 52 -21.52 1.67 7.13
CA GLU A 52 -22.63 2.63 7.05
C GLU A 52 -23.16 2.84 5.62
N VAL A 53 -22.29 2.82 4.60
CA VAL A 53 -22.65 3.25 3.23
C VAL A 53 -22.85 2.08 2.26
N PHE A 54 -22.18 0.96 2.48
CA PHE A 54 -22.26 -0.21 1.60
C PHE A 54 -23.04 -1.37 2.23
N GLY A 55 -23.33 -1.29 3.53
CA GLY A 55 -24.11 -2.27 4.29
C GLY A 55 -23.24 -3.22 5.12
N GLU A 56 -23.85 -3.82 6.15
CA GLU A 56 -23.16 -4.69 7.13
C GLU A 56 -22.49 -5.92 6.49
N ASP A 57 -23.10 -6.48 5.45
CA ASP A 57 -22.57 -7.64 4.73
C ASP A 57 -21.50 -7.28 3.67
N ALA A 58 -21.15 -5.99 3.50
CA ALA A 58 -20.24 -5.57 2.43
C ALA A 58 -18.85 -6.20 2.55
N ILE A 59 -18.33 -6.33 3.77
CA ILE A 59 -17.01 -6.93 4.01
C ILE A 59 -17.02 -8.44 3.73
N ASP A 60 -18.09 -9.15 4.08
CA ASP A 60 -18.22 -10.58 3.83
C ASP A 60 -18.41 -10.87 2.34
N ASN A 61 -19.24 -10.08 1.66
CA ASN A 61 -19.38 -10.16 0.20
C ASN A 61 -18.05 -9.90 -0.52
N ALA A 62 -17.27 -8.93 -0.04
CA ALA A 62 -15.94 -8.67 -0.57
C ALA A 62 -14.98 -9.83 -0.29
N MET A 63 -15.03 -10.45 0.89
CA MET A 63 -14.18 -11.57 1.26
C MET A 63 -14.46 -12.81 0.40
N GLN A 64 -15.74 -13.14 0.16
CA GLN A 64 -16.14 -14.23 -0.73
C GLN A 64 -15.56 -14.04 -2.14
N LEU A 65 -15.65 -12.82 -2.68
CA LEU A 65 -15.05 -12.48 -3.97
C LEU A 65 -13.52 -12.56 -3.94
N PHE A 66 -12.87 -12.08 -2.88
CA PHE A 66 -11.41 -12.07 -2.75
C PHE A 66 -10.81 -13.47 -2.75
N LEU A 67 -11.49 -14.43 -2.12
CA LEU A 67 -11.07 -15.83 -2.04
C LEU A 67 -11.54 -16.68 -3.23
N ASP A 68 -12.39 -16.12 -4.11
CA ASP A 68 -13.04 -16.83 -5.22
C ASP A 68 -13.76 -18.11 -4.73
N ASP A 69 -14.45 -18.01 -3.60
CA ASP A 69 -15.11 -19.13 -2.94
C ASP A 69 -16.60 -18.81 -2.72
N GLU A 70 -17.45 -19.71 -3.22
CA GLU A 70 -18.92 -19.61 -3.17
C GLU A 70 -19.50 -20.07 -1.81
N GLY A 71 -18.66 -20.48 -0.87
CA GLY A 71 -19.04 -20.81 0.50
C GLY A 71 -19.47 -19.59 1.32
N ALA A 72 -20.19 -19.85 2.42
CA ALA A 72 -20.45 -18.84 3.43
C ALA A 72 -19.15 -18.52 4.17
N ILE A 73 -18.39 -17.56 3.64
CA ILE A 73 -17.19 -17.03 4.27
C ILE A 73 -17.56 -15.75 5.01
N GLU A 74 -17.19 -15.72 6.28
CA GLU A 74 -17.27 -14.56 7.16
C GLU A 74 -15.86 -13.98 7.34
N PHE A 75 -15.78 -12.67 7.48
CA PHE A 75 -14.53 -12.00 7.81
C PHE A 75 -14.02 -12.40 9.21
N GLU A 76 -12.81 -12.95 9.27
CA GLU A 76 -12.10 -13.22 10.52
C GLU A 76 -11.00 -12.17 10.74
N ALA A 77 -11.00 -11.48 11.89
CA ALA A 77 -10.10 -10.35 12.14
C ALA A 77 -8.61 -10.74 12.22
N ASP A 78 -8.32 -11.99 12.58
CA ASP A 78 -7.00 -12.57 12.75
C ASP A 78 -6.53 -13.44 11.57
N ASP A 79 -7.25 -13.39 10.44
CA ASP A 79 -6.84 -14.08 9.22
C ASP A 79 -5.48 -13.56 8.68
N PRO A 80 -4.51 -14.44 8.37
CA PRO A 80 -3.22 -14.07 7.80
C PRO A 80 -3.27 -13.30 6.47
N LEU A 81 -4.38 -13.35 5.74
CA LEU A 81 -4.60 -12.66 4.47
C LEU A 81 -5.10 -11.22 4.64
N ASN A 82 -5.54 -10.83 5.84
CA ASN A 82 -6.03 -9.47 6.12
C ASN A 82 -5.09 -8.33 5.71
N PRO A 83 -3.75 -8.45 5.82
CA PRO A 83 -2.83 -7.44 5.30
C PRO A 83 -2.97 -7.18 3.79
N PHE A 84 -3.54 -8.11 3.01
CA PHE A 84 -3.84 -7.93 1.59
C PHE A 84 -5.33 -7.63 1.36
N PHE A 85 -6.20 -8.35 2.05
CA PHE A 85 -7.65 -8.20 1.91
C PHE A 85 -8.10 -6.79 2.30
N MET A 86 -7.68 -6.26 3.45
CA MET A 86 -8.16 -4.96 3.92
C MET A 86 -7.83 -3.80 2.97
N PRO A 87 -6.59 -3.66 2.45
CA PRO A 87 -6.32 -2.67 1.42
C PRO A 87 -7.06 -2.95 0.11
N TRP A 88 -7.24 -4.22 -0.28
CA TRP A 88 -8.01 -4.54 -1.47
C TRP A 88 -9.49 -4.13 -1.32
N PHE A 89 -10.13 -4.47 -0.22
CA PHE A 89 -11.51 -4.11 0.11
C PHE A 89 -11.71 -2.59 0.07
N LEU A 90 -10.86 -1.83 0.77
CA LEU A 90 -11.04 -0.38 0.89
C LEU A 90 -10.71 0.39 -0.40
N PHE A 91 -9.76 -0.08 -1.20
CA PHE A 91 -9.21 0.69 -2.32
C PHE A 91 -9.51 0.11 -3.71
N ASN A 92 -10.01 -1.13 -3.82
CA ASN A 92 -10.22 -1.80 -5.10
C ASN A 92 -11.57 -2.47 -5.25
N TRP A 93 -12.15 -3.01 -4.17
CA TRP A 93 -13.48 -3.60 -4.22
C TRP A 93 -14.55 -2.55 -4.52
N TYR A 94 -15.52 -2.93 -5.34
CA TYR A 94 -16.71 -2.15 -5.68
C TYR A 94 -17.85 -3.11 -6.07
N ILE A 95 -19.08 -2.64 -5.95
CA ILE A 95 -20.26 -3.39 -6.41
C ILE A 95 -20.39 -3.21 -7.93
N GLU A 96 -20.42 -4.31 -8.70
CA GLU A 96 -20.55 -4.20 -10.15
C GLU A 96 -21.97 -3.80 -10.58
N PRO A 97 -22.14 -3.10 -11.71
CA PRO A 97 -23.47 -2.81 -12.24
C PRO A 97 -24.28 -4.08 -12.51
N GLY A 98 -25.34 -4.29 -11.73
CA GLY A 98 -26.24 -5.44 -11.86
C GLY A 98 -26.11 -6.45 -10.71
N ASP A 99 -25.09 -6.33 -9.87
CA ASP A 99 -24.97 -7.13 -8.65
C ASP A 99 -26.00 -6.71 -7.60
N ILE A 100 -26.32 -7.65 -6.71
CA ILE A 100 -27.17 -7.37 -5.55
C ILE A 100 -26.26 -6.78 -4.46
N ALA A 101 -26.44 -5.49 -4.18
CA ALA A 101 -25.79 -4.82 -3.07
C ALA A 101 -26.41 -5.25 -1.72
N ALA A 102 -25.60 -5.23 -0.66
CA ALA A 102 -26.10 -5.44 0.70
C ALA A 102 -27.07 -4.33 1.12
N ASP A 103 -26.72 -3.07 0.86
CA ASP A 103 -27.64 -1.92 0.92
C ASP A 103 -28.11 -1.52 -0.50
N PRO A 104 -29.43 -1.44 -0.79
CA PRO A 104 -29.95 -1.00 -2.08
C PRO A 104 -29.50 0.41 -2.53
N GLU A 105 -29.15 1.29 -1.61
CA GLU A 105 -28.66 2.65 -1.86
C GLU A 105 -27.12 2.71 -1.96
N ALA A 106 -26.43 1.57 -1.81
CA ALA A 106 -24.97 1.51 -1.87
C ALA A 106 -24.45 2.03 -3.23
N PRO A 107 -23.35 2.81 -3.24
CA PRO A 107 -22.76 3.30 -4.48
C PRO A 107 -22.24 2.17 -5.38
N VAL A 108 -22.84 2.03 -6.56
CA VAL A 108 -22.40 1.07 -7.59
C VAL A 108 -21.22 1.63 -8.40
N ASN A 109 -20.31 0.75 -8.81
CA ASN A 109 -19.09 1.06 -9.57
C ASN A 109 -18.22 2.17 -8.93
N LYS A 110 -18.23 2.24 -7.60
CA LYS A 110 -17.34 3.09 -6.81
C LYS A 110 -16.68 2.25 -5.74
N THR A 111 -15.39 2.46 -5.54
CA THR A 111 -14.70 1.89 -4.39
C THR A 111 -15.13 2.57 -3.10
N ILE A 112 -14.90 1.93 -1.96
CA ILE A 112 -15.11 2.55 -0.64
C ILE A 112 -14.30 3.85 -0.53
N CYS A 113 -13.04 3.84 -0.97
CA CYS A 113 -12.18 5.02 -1.02
C CYS A 113 -12.79 6.16 -1.87
N GLU A 114 -13.36 5.86 -3.04
CA GLU A 114 -14.02 6.86 -3.90
C GLU A 114 -15.26 7.47 -3.24
N ALA A 115 -16.10 6.63 -2.64
CA ALA A 115 -17.28 7.08 -1.91
C ALA A 115 -16.90 7.92 -0.68
N PHE A 116 -15.89 7.48 0.07
CA PHE A 116 -15.37 8.18 1.24
C PHE A 116 -14.81 9.56 0.87
N LEU A 117 -14.01 9.63 -0.20
CA LEU A 117 -13.49 10.88 -0.74
C LEU A 117 -14.63 11.82 -1.11
N ALA A 118 -15.62 11.36 -1.89
CA ALA A 118 -16.74 12.20 -2.31
C ALA A 118 -17.53 12.79 -1.13
N ALA A 119 -17.66 12.05 -0.03
CA ALA A 119 -18.36 12.51 1.16
C ALA A 119 -17.51 13.42 2.08
N ASN A 120 -16.18 13.27 2.09
CA ASN A 120 -15.31 13.86 3.11
C ASN A 120 -14.23 14.82 2.59
N GLU A 121 -14.04 14.98 1.27
CA GLU A 121 -12.90 15.72 0.68
C GLU A 121 -12.75 17.14 1.27
N ALA A 122 -13.85 17.86 1.49
CA ALA A 122 -13.82 19.22 2.06
C ALA A 122 -13.27 19.30 3.50
N ASN A 123 -13.28 18.19 4.23
CA ASN A 123 -12.83 18.09 5.63
C ASN A 123 -11.48 17.35 5.77
N LEU A 124 -10.85 16.98 4.65
CA LEU A 124 -9.56 16.31 4.63
C LEU A 124 -8.45 17.29 4.28
N ALA A 125 -7.29 17.12 4.91
CA ALA A 125 -6.08 17.82 4.50
C ALA A 125 -5.70 17.41 3.06
N PRO A 126 -5.19 18.33 2.22
CA PRO A 126 -4.85 18.04 0.83
C PRO A 126 -3.91 16.83 0.65
N GLU A 127 -2.99 16.62 1.59
CA GLU A 127 -2.04 15.51 1.55
C GLU A 127 -2.73 14.16 1.76
N LEU A 128 -3.79 14.11 2.58
CA LEU A 128 -4.59 12.89 2.79
C LEU A 128 -5.45 12.57 1.56
N VAL A 129 -5.98 13.61 0.90
CA VAL A 129 -6.71 13.46 -0.37
C VAL A 129 -5.78 12.88 -1.44
N SER A 130 -4.55 13.40 -1.55
CA SER A 130 -3.55 12.89 -2.48
C SER A 130 -3.14 11.45 -2.17
N LEU A 131 -3.00 11.08 -0.89
CA LEU A 131 -2.72 9.72 -0.47
C LEU A 131 -3.84 8.76 -0.92
N LEU A 132 -5.11 9.08 -0.62
CA LEU A 132 -6.25 8.26 -1.01
C LEU A 132 -6.34 8.08 -2.53
N LYS A 133 -6.14 9.16 -3.30
CA LYS A 133 -6.10 9.10 -4.78
C LYS A 133 -4.94 8.24 -5.30
N ALA A 134 -3.78 8.31 -4.65
CA ALA A 134 -2.62 7.49 -5.01
C ALA A 134 -2.83 6.00 -4.67
N ALA A 135 -3.57 5.67 -3.61
CA ALA A 135 -3.84 4.29 -3.18
C ALA A 135 -4.99 3.62 -3.94
N ASN A 136 -5.97 4.40 -4.41
CA ASN A 136 -7.18 3.87 -5.04
C ASN A 136 -6.91 3.20 -6.40
N ARG A 137 -7.65 2.11 -6.66
CA ARG A 137 -7.63 1.31 -7.90
C ARG A 137 -6.22 0.88 -8.32
N ARG A 138 -5.47 0.30 -7.38
CA ARG A 138 -4.13 -0.24 -7.61
C ARG A 138 -4.19 -1.76 -7.71
N PRO A 139 -4.01 -2.33 -8.92
CA PRO A 139 -4.07 -3.77 -9.10
C PRO A 139 -2.96 -4.46 -8.30
N MET A 140 -3.26 -5.66 -7.82
CA MET A 140 -2.21 -6.56 -7.36
C MET A 140 -1.38 -7.06 -8.54
N SER A 141 -0.08 -7.24 -8.32
CA SER A 141 0.82 -7.85 -9.28
C SER A 141 1.86 -8.72 -8.57
N PHE A 142 2.68 -9.39 -9.38
CA PHE A 142 3.86 -10.13 -8.95
C PHE A 142 5.10 -9.31 -9.29
N TYR A 143 6.00 -9.17 -8.33
CA TYR A 143 7.20 -8.36 -8.46
C TYR A 143 8.45 -9.20 -8.23
N GLU A 144 9.31 -9.31 -9.24
CA GLU A 144 10.66 -9.84 -9.06
C GLU A 144 11.55 -8.76 -8.43
N ILE A 145 12.32 -9.14 -7.41
CA ILE A 145 13.33 -8.26 -6.81
C ILE A 145 14.53 -8.15 -7.76
N ILE A 146 14.78 -6.94 -8.28
CA ILE A 146 15.93 -6.66 -9.14
C ILE A 146 17.13 -6.21 -8.32
N ASP A 147 16.90 -5.38 -7.30
CA ASP A 147 17.90 -4.88 -6.36
C ASP A 147 17.28 -4.52 -5.01
N SER A 148 18.08 -4.50 -3.95
CA SER A 148 17.62 -4.15 -2.60
C SER A 148 18.65 -3.26 -1.90
N VAL A 149 18.16 -2.17 -1.32
CA VAL A 149 18.91 -1.33 -0.39
C VAL A 149 18.29 -1.51 1.00
N PRO A 150 18.93 -2.30 1.89
CA PRO A 150 18.34 -2.69 3.17
C PRO A 150 17.87 -1.51 4.02
N GLY A 151 16.59 -1.54 4.41
CA GLY A 151 15.97 -0.53 5.25
C GLY A 151 15.71 0.79 4.56
N LYS A 152 15.58 0.78 3.22
CA LYS A 152 15.41 1.98 2.40
C LYS A 152 14.53 1.77 1.17
N SER A 153 14.86 0.82 0.31
CA SER A 153 14.15 0.66 -0.96
C SER A 153 14.33 -0.71 -1.60
N LEU A 154 13.36 -1.07 -2.44
CA LEU A 154 13.43 -2.20 -3.37
C LEU A 154 13.36 -1.68 -4.81
N THR A 155 14.15 -2.26 -5.71
CA THR A 155 13.94 -2.13 -7.15
C THR A 155 13.25 -3.40 -7.62
N LEU A 156 12.10 -3.24 -8.26
CA LEU A 156 11.16 -4.30 -8.59
C LEU A 156 10.92 -4.33 -10.10
N ARG A 157 10.67 -5.51 -10.65
CA ARG A 157 10.07 -5.72 -11.97
C ARG A 157 8.65 -6.24 -11.79
N ASP A 158 7.66 -5.45 -12.23
CA ASP A 158 6.29 -5.92 -12.38
C ASP A 158 6.23 -6.98 -13.49
N LEU A 159 5.90 -8.21 -13.14
CA LEU A 159 5.89 -9.35 -14.07
C LEU A 159 4.65 -9.36 -14.97
N LEU A 160 3.57 -8.69 -14.58
CA LEU A 160 2.35 -8.61 -15.39
C LEU A 160 2.38 -7.42 -16.35
N GLN A 161 2.96 -6.30 -15.93
CA GLN A 161 3.07 -5.08 -16.73
C GLN A 161 4.42 -4.91 -17.44
N GLU A 162 5.39 -5.79 -17.14
CA GLU A 162 6.76 -5.78 -17.65
C GLU A 162 7.55 -4.47 -17.37
N LYS A 163 7.22 -3.76 -16.29
CA LYS A 163 7.82 -2.46 -15.93
C LYS A 163 8.70 -2.53 -14.70
N ASP A 164 9.82 -1.81 -14.72
CA ASP A 164 10.63 -1.59 -13.52
C ASP A 164 10.13 -0.39 -12.72
N LEU A 165 10.26 -0.48 -11.40
CA LEU A 165 10.01 0.61 -10.48
C LEU A 165 10.87 0.49 -9.22
N THR A 166 11.18 1.62 -8.59
CA THR A 166 11.81 1.68 -7.27
C THR A 166 10.77 2.11 -6.25
N VAL A 167 10.64 1.35 -5.17
CA VAL A 167 9.70 1.64 -4.09
C VAL A 167 10.44 1.88 -2.79
N ASP A 168 9.93 2.82 -2.01
CA ASP A 168 10.40 3.04 -0.65
C ASP A 168 9.88 1.94 0.27
N GLU A 169 10.81 1.22 0.86
CA GLU A 169 10.50 0.06 1.68
C GLU A 169 11.62 -0.09 2.72
N ASP A 170 11.26 -0.18 4.00
CA ASP A 170 12.19 -0.17 5.13
C ASP A 170 12.25 -1.46 5.96
N GLU A 171 11.38 -2.44 5.76
CA GLU A 171 11.40 -3.72 6.47
C GLU A 171 11.71 -4.91 5.56
N ALA A 172 10.92 -5.14 4.52
CA ALA A 172 11.07 -6.26 3.58
C ALA A 172 12.42 -6.23 2.83
N SER A 173 12.95 -5.04 2.53
CA SER A 173 14.26 -4.79 1.92
C SER A 173 15.42 -5.31 2.77
N LYS A 174 15.22 -5.55 4.06
CA LYS A 174 16.26 -6.13 4.92
C LYS A 174 16.45 -7.63 4.69
N SER A 175 15.43 -8.34 4.21
CA SER A 175 15.43 -9.80 4.05
C SER A 175 15.36 -10.24 2.60
N LEU A 176 14.60 -9.54 1.76
CA LEU A 176 14.37 -9.88 0.36
C LEU A 176 15.64 -9.75 -0.49
N ARG A 177 15.83 -10.71 -1.39
CA ARG A 177 17.02 -10.84 -2.25
C ARG A 177 16.65 -10.84 -3.72
N LYS A 178 17.62 -10.45 -4.54
CA LYS A 178 17.50 -10.45 -6.00
C LYS A 178 17.02 -11.81 -6.52
N GLY A 179 16.03 -11.78 -7.42
CA GLY A 179 15.41 -12.95 -8.05
C GLY A 179 14.26 -13.56 -7.25
N GLU A 180 14.04 -13.16 -6.00
CA GLU A 180 12.83 -13.54 -5.26
C GLU A 180 11.61 -12.83 -5.86
N ILE A 181 10.44 -13.46 -5.79
CA ILE A 181 9.17 -12.91 -6.29
C ILE A 181 8.24 -12.66 -5.12
N ILE A 182 7.63 -11.48 -5.05
CA ILE A 182 6.64 -11.12 -4.04
C ILE A 182 5.32 -10.71 -4.69
N ILE A 183 4.22 -10.85 -3.95
CA ILE A 183 2.92 -10.29 -4.32
C ILE A 183 2.70 -8.96 -3.60
N GLY A 184 2.05 -8.01 -4.26
CA GLY A 184 1.64 -6.77 -3.65
C GLY A 184 0.96 -5.82 -4.62
N ASN A 185 0.69 -4.61 -4.16
CA ASN A 185 0.19 -3.50 -4.95
C ASN A 185 0.92 -2.21 -4.56
N MET A 186 1.17 -1.38 -5.56
CA MET A 186 1.98 -0.19 -5.43
C MET A 186 1.10 1.04 -5.63
N MET A 187 1.26 2.03 -4.76
CA MET A 187 0.57 3.30 -4.92
C MET A 187 1.07 4.04 -6.16
N GLN A 188 0.29 4.99 -6.66
CA GLN A 188 0.84 5.96 -7.59
C GLN A 188 1.99 6.72 -6.95
N GLU A 189 2.94 7.13 -7.78
CA GLU A 189 3.99 8.04 -7.36
C GLU A 189 3.39 9.31 -6.75
N LEU A 190 3.82 9.61 -5.52
CA LEU A 190 3.47 10.81 -4.79
C LEU A 190 4.75 11.49 -4.32
N ASP A 191 4.94 12.74 -4.71
CA ASP A 191 6.14 13.54 -4.40
C ASP A 191 7.46 12.87 -4.84
N GLY A 192 7.48 12.24 -6.01
CA GLY A 192 8.67 11.56 -6.55
C GLY A 192 8.93 10.18 -5.93
N ARG A 193 7.99 9.65 -5.15
CA ARG A 193 8.18 8.45 -4.33
C ARG A 193 7.04 7.46 -4.54
N VAL A 194 7.37 6.21 -4.80
CA VAL A 194 6.40 5.10 -4.86
C VAL A 194 6.49 4.31 -3.57
N ARG A 195 5.34 3.96 -3.00
CA ARG A 195 5.24 3.16 -1.77
C ARG A 195 4.31 1.96 -2.01
N PRO A 196 4.58 0.81 -1.39
CA PRO A 196 3.62 -0.28 -1.37
C PRO A 196 2.36 0.12 -0.59
N LEU A 197 1.19 -0.28 -1.08
CA LEU A 197 -0.08 -0.22 -0.35
C LEU A 197 -0.27 -1.51 0.48
N ALA A 198 0.01 -2.64 -0.15
CA ALA A 198 0.15 -3.96 0.48
C ALA A 198 1.33 -4.68 -0.18
N LEU A 199 2.13 -5.37 0.64
CA LEU A 199 3.28 -6.11 0.16
C LEU A 199 3.46 -7.37 1.00
N GLY A 200 3.63 -8.50 0.34
CA GLY A 200 4.00 -9.73 1.00
C GLY A 200 5.37 -9.59 1.67
N PRO A 201 5.50 -9.88 2.97
CA PRO A 201 6.79 -9.81 3.65
C PRO A 201 7.72 -10.97 3.29
N PHE A 202 7.20 -11.97 2.56
CA PHE A 202 7.92 -13.16 2.16
C PHE A 202 7.85 -13.37 0.66
N ALA A 203 8.92 -13.93 0.10
CA ALA A 203 8.94 -14.40 -1.26
C ALA A 203 7.94 -15.55 -1.43
N LEU A 204 7.34 -15.65 -2.61
CA LEU A 204 6.60 -16.84 -3.02
C LEU A 204 7.60 -17.99 -3.10
N GLU A 205 7.39 -19.01 -2.26
CA GLU A 205 8.15 -20.24 -2.33
C GLU A 205 7.69 -21.03 -3.57
N ALA A 206 8.67 -21.50 -4.34
CA ALA A 206 8.45 -22.33 -5.53
C ALA A 206 8.34 -23.82 -5.17
#